data_AF-H1DCR5-F1
#
_entry.id   AF-H1DCR5-F1
#
_cell.length_a   1.000
_cell.length_b   1.000
_cell.length_c   1.000
_cell.angle_alpha   90.00
_cell.angle_beta   90.00
_cell.angle_gamma   90.00
#
_symmetry.space_group_name_H-M   'P 1'
#
loop_
_entity.id
_entity.type
_entity.pdbx_description
1 polymer ?
#
loop_
_entity_poly.entity_id
_entity_poly.type
_entity_poly.pdbx_seq_one_letter_code
_entity_poly.pdbx_strand_id
1 'polypeptide(L)'
;MKIRIIESFIPLLAKLNKKTAFYLIPQKWNDYSYTTTYELYANQTIKEPLDSYLIGTVKIMRSGLKKQTYPLALDTEFEKLDEHFCSIGQSAEYYKNLNRIAPLYKNTLLEALRDIVAYPELTALYDDEDVFCLSLMRDFHENKQLLNEINHLYQQGKP
;
A
#
# COMPACT_ATOMS: atom_id res chain seq x y z
N MET A 1 11.56 -4.73 -9.18
CA MET A 1 10.63 -5.67 -8.51
C MET A 1 9.24 -5.38 -9.05
N LYS A 2 8.43 -6.38 -9.39
CA LYS A 2 7.09 -6.17 -9.96
C LYS A 2 5.99 -6.41 -8.92
N ILE A 3 5.04 -5.49 -8.85
CA ILE A 3 3.84 -5.53 -8.00
C ILE A 3 2.63 -5.69 -8.93
N ARG A 4 1.70 -6.58 -8.58
CA ARG A 4 0.50 -6.84 -9.40
C ARG A 4 -0.79 -6.43 -8.68
N ILE A 5 -1.79 -6.03 -9.45
CA ILE A 5 -3.15 -5.78 -8.94
C ILE A 5 -4.05 -6.94 -9.35
N ILE A 6 -4.83 -7.45 -8.40
CA ILE A 6 -5.69 -8.62 -8.59
C ILE A 6 -7.10 -8.28 -8.14
N GLU A 7 -8.05 -8.27 -9.08
CA GLU A 7 -9.45 -7.91 -8.81
C GLU A 7 -10.24 -9.00 -8.05
N SER A 8 -9.75 -10.25 -8.02
CA SER A 8 -10.39 -11.34 -7.28
C SER A 8 -9.39 -12.39 -6.79
N PHE A 9 -9.56 -12.81 -5.53
CA PHE A 9 -8.64 -13.72 -4.85
C PHE A 9 -8.53 -15.09 -5.57
N ILE A 10 -9.64 -15.72 -5.95
CA ILE A 10 -9.60 -17.14 -6.34
C ILE A 10 -9.20 -17.39 -7.82
N PRO A 11 -9.79 -16.74 -8.83
CA PRO A 11 -9.54 -17.09 -10.24
C PRO A 11 -8.17 -16.67 -10.78
N LEU A 12 -7.55 -15.62 -10.20
CA LEU A 12 -6.34 -15.01 -10.73
C LEU A 12 -5.06 -15.39 -9.96
N LEU A 13 -5.16 -15.82 -8.69
CA LEU A 13 -4.02 -16.36 -7.95
C LEU A 13 -3.43 -17.57 -8.67
N ALA A 14 -4.25 -18.42 -9.29
CA ALA A 14 -3.80 -19.55 -10.13
C ALA A 14 -3.00 -19.12 -11.38
N LYS A 15 -3.12 -17.85 -11.81
CA LYS A 15 -2.39 -17.25 -12.94
C LYS A 15 -1.20 -16.40 -12.49
N LEU A 16 -1.01 -16.17 -11.19
CA LEU A 16 0.18 -15.50 -10.70
C LEU A 16 1.40 -16.36 -11.01
N ASN A 17 2.35 -15.79 -11.74
CA ASN A 17 3.59 -16.46 -12.00
C ASN A 17 4.41 -16.57 -10.69
N LYS A 18 5.28 -17.58 -10.63
CA LYS A 18 6.26 -17.80 -9.56
C LYS A 18 7.24 -16.63 -9.29
N LYS A 19 7.14 -15.54 -10.06
CA LYS A 19 7.99 -14.33 -9.96
C LYS A 19 7.29 -13.14 -9.30
N THR A 20 5.98 -13.22 -9.03
CA THR A 20 5.24 -12.14 -8.38
C THR A 20 5.48 -12.20 -6.87
N ALA A 21 6.25 -11.25 -6.35
CA ALA A 21 6.59 -11.18 -4.93
C ALA A 21 5.50 -10.49 -4.09
N PHE A 22 4.80 -9.51 -4.67
CA PHE A 22 3.78 -8.71 -4.01
C PHE A 22 2.58 -8.51 -4.90
N TYR A 23 1.39 -8.47 -4.29
CA TYR A 23 0.18 -8.13 -5.01
C TYR A 23 -0.82 -7.37 -4.13
N LEU A 24 -1.61 -6.52 -4.78
CA LEU A 24 -2.63 -5.68 -4.20
C LEU A 24 -4.01 -6.21 -4.61
N ILE A 25 -4.91 -6.31 -3.65
CA ILE A 25 -6.32 -6.64 -3.91
C ILE A 25 -7.16 -5.42 -3.58
N PRO A 26 -7.83 -4.79 -4.58
CA PRO A 26 -8.68 -3.65 -4.33
C PRO A 26 -9.86 -4.08 -3.46
N GLN A 27 -10.12 -3.31 -2.42
CA GLN A 27 -11.26 -3.52 -1.55
C GLN A 27 -12.46 -2.73 -2.08
N LYS A 28 -13.66 -3.32 -2.00
CA LYS A 28 -14.91 -2.67 -2.46
C LYS A 28 -15.40 -1.56 -1.53
N TRP A 29 -14.61 -1.20 -0.53
CA TRP A 29 -14.97 -0.19 0.46
C TRP A 29 -14.73 1.21 -0.10
N ASN A 30 -15.78 2.03 -0.08
CA ASN A 30 -15.71 3.43 -0.50
C ASN A 30 -15.41 4.31 0.73
N ASP A 31 -14.20 4.84 0.82
CA ASP A 31 -13.84 5.81 1.86
C ASP A 31 -14.26 7.22 1.45
N TYR A 32 -15.39 7.70 1.97
CA TYR A 32 -15.96 9.00 1.57
C TYR A 32 -16.06 9.19 0.04
N SER A 33 -16.48 8.12 -0.64
CA SER A 33 -16.55 8.03 -2.11
C SER A 33 -15.21 7.93 -2.85
N TYR A 34 -14.09 7.73 -2.16
CA TYR A 34 -12.80 7.40 -2.77
C TYR A 34 -12.55 5.88 -2.76
N THR A 35 -11.96 5.38 -3.85
CA THR A 35 -11.53 3.97 -3.97
C THR A 35 -10.02 3.86 -3.93
N THR A 36 -9.48 4.02 -2.72
CA THR A 36 -8.04 4.03 -2.45
C THR A 36 -7.56 2.79 -1.70
N THR A 37 -8.46 1.91 -1.28
CA THR A 37 -8.16 0.87 -0.29
C THR A 37 -7.78 -0.44 -0.95
N TYR A 38 -6.63 -0.98 -0.55
CA TYR A 38 -6.12 -2.27 -1.01
C TYR A 38 -5.68 -3.12 0.17
N GLU A 39 -5.75 -4.44 0.01
CA GLU A 39 -4.99 -5.38 0.84
C GLU A 39 -3.71 -5.74 0.12
N LEU A 40 -2.58 -5.63 0.82
CA LEU A 40 -1.27 -5.99 0.32
C LEU A 40 -0.86 -7.36 0.83
N TYR A 41 -0.43 -8.21 -0.08
CA TYR A 41 0.06 -9.56 0.21
C TYR A 41 1.50 -9.72 -0.25
N ALA A 42 2.25 -10.55 0.50
CA ALA A 42 3.57 -11.01 0.12
C ALA A 42 3.52 -12.51 -0.18
N ASN A 43 4.15 -12.90 -1.28
CA ASN A 43 4.35 -14.30 -1.64
C ASN A 43 5.52 -14.86 -0.84
N GLN A 44 5.26 -15.82 0.05
CA GLN A 44 6.20 -16.15 1.13
C GLN A 44 7.35 -17.04 0.67
N THR A 45 7.23 -17.78 -0.42
CA THR A 45 8.35 -18.46 -1.08
C THR A 45 7.84 -19.08 -2.38
N ILE A 46 8.70 -19.14 -3.38
CA ILE A 46 8.39 -19.57 -4.75
C ILE A 46 8.02 -21.06 -4.83
N LYS A 47 6.85 -21.46 -4.33
CA LYS A 47 6.24 -22.77 -4.61
C LYS A 47 4.75 -22.68 -4.93
N GLU A 48 3.91 -21.99 -4.15
CA GLU A 48 2.47 -21.86 -4.44
C GLU A 48 1.84 -20.50 -4.07
N PRO A 49 0.93 -19.94 -4.88
CA PRO A 49 0.22 -18.67 -4.59
C PRO A 49 -0.60 -18.69 -3.29
N LEU A 50 -1.00 -19.88 -2.81
CA LEU A 50 -1.79 -20.07 -1.60
C LEU A 50 -0.97 -19.89 -0.31
N ASP A 51 0.36 -19.91 -0.39
CA ASP A 51 1.27 -19.67 0.75
C ASP A 51 1.57 -18.17 0.97
N SER A 52 0.86 -17.27 0.27
CA SER A 52 0.97 -15.84 0.53
C SER A 52 0.43 -15.48 1.90
N TYR A 53 1.01 -14.45 2.52
CA TYR A 53 0.48 -13.88 3.75
C TYR A 53 0.05 -12.44 3.54
N LEU A 54 -1.01 -12.06 4.25
CA LEU A 54 -1.46 -10.69 4.32
C LEU A 54 -0.41 -9.85 5.06
N ILE A 55 0.07 -8.78 4.42
CA ILE A 55 0.83 -7.73 5.10
C ILE A 55 -0.15 -6.84 5.85
N GLY A 56 -1.22 -6.41 5.17
CA GLY A 56 -2.30 -5.63 5.76
C GLY A 56 -2.93 -4.67 4.76
N THR A 57 -3.77 -3.76 5.28
CA THR A 57 -4.43 -2.74 4.48
C THR A 57 -3.50 -1.57 4.19
N VAL A 58 -3.44 -1.16 2.92
CA VAL A 58 -2.76 0.04 2.44
C VAL A 58 -3.75 0.91 1.68
N LYS A 59 -3.70 2.22 1.90
CA LYS A 59 -4.41 3.18 1.05
C LYS A 59 -3.44 3.79 0.07
N ILE A 60 -3.85 3.90 -1.19
CA ILE A 60 -3.07 4.47 -2.29
C ILE A 60 -3.95 5.52 -2.97
N MET A 61 -3.46 6.75 -3.11
CA MET A 61 -4.11 7.82 -3.87
C MET A 61 -3.26 8.26 -5.06
N ARG A 62 -3.91 8.97 -5.98
CA ARG A 62 -3.28 9.80 -7.01
C ARG A 62 -3.68 11.25 -6.80
N SER A 63 -2.76 12.19 -7.02
CA SER A 63 -3.01 13.62 -6.97
C SER A 63 -4.15 14.01 -7.91
N GLY A 64 -5.04 14.90 -7.47
CA GLY A 64 -6.20 15.35 -8.23
C GLY A 64 -7.35 14.34 -8.32
N LEU A 65 -7.27 13.18 -7.65
CA LEU A 65 -8.37 12.21 -7.62
C LEU A 65 -9.63 12.85 -7.03
N LYS A 66 -10.73 12.82 -7.78
CA LYS A 66 -12.02 13.33 -7.34
C LYS A 66 -12.90 12.22 -6.75
N LYS A 67 -13.80 12.58 -5.84
CA LYS A 67 -14.81 11.67 -5.27
C LYS A 67 -15.58 10.96 -6.39
N GLN A 68 -15.97 9.71 -6.15
CA GLN A 68 -16.73 8.87 -7.08
C GLN A 68 -16.00 8.51 -8.39
N THR A 69 -14.71 8.82 -8.49
CA THR A 69 -13.88 8.30 -9.59
C THR A 69 -13.59 6.83 -9.30
N TYR A 70 -14.16 5.94 -10.12
CA TYR A 70 -13.93 4.50 -10.05
C TYR A 70 -13.43 3.95 -11.39
N PRO A 71 -12.43 3.07 -11.38
CA PRO A 71 -11.47 2.77 -10.30
C PRO A 71 -10.33 3.81 -10.27
N LEU A 72 -9.54 3.85 -9.18
CA LEU A 72 -8.20 4.43 -9.24
C LEU A 72 -7.44 3.72 -10.38
N ALA A 73 -7.07 4.46 -11.43
CA ALA A 73 -6.39 3.92 -12.60
C ALA A 73 -4.94 3.59 -12.26
N LEU A 74 -4.74 2.42 -11.66
CA LEU A 74 -3.45 1.78 -11.53
C LEU A 74 -3.30 0.72 -12.63
N ASP A 75 -2.09 0.61 -13.17
CA ASP A 75 -1.76 -0.47 -14.08
C ASP A 75 -1.89 -1.82 -13.37
N THR A 76 -2.35 -2.85 -14.11
CA THR A 76 -2.50 -4.21 -13.57
C THR A 76 -1.18 -4.82 -13.06
N GLU A 77 -0.03 -4.28 -13.50
CA GLU A 77 1.31 -4.57 -13.01
C GLU A 77 2.18 -3.31 -13.11
N PHE A 78 2.98 -3.03 -12.08
CA PHE A 78 3.92 -1.91 -12.06
C PHE A 78 5.18 -2.24 -11.25
N GLU A 79 6.26 -1.49 -11.49
CA GLU A 79 7.49 -1.59 -10.70
C GLU A 79 7.57 -0.53 -9.60
N LYS A 80 7.04 0.67 -9.88
CA LYS A 80 6.95 1.81 -8.96
C LYS A 80 5.81 2.71 -9.42
N LEU A 81 5.08 3.28 -8.47
CA LEU A 81 4.10 4.33 -8.74
C LEU A 81 4.83 5.64 -9.08
N ASP A 82 4.31 6.37 -10.05
CA ASP A 82 4.86 7.66 -10.47
C ASP A 82 4.69 8.74 -9.39
N GLU A 83 5.28 9.92 -9.62
CA GLU A 83 5.32 11.02 -8.66
C GLU A 83 3.95 11.52 -8.17
N HIS A 84 2.89 11.26 -8.93
CA HIS A 84 1.52 11.66 -8.60
C HIS A 84 0.86 10.76 -7.56
N PHE A 85 1.51 9.69 -7.11
CA PHE A 85 0.93 8.78 -6.12
C PHE A 85 1.48 8.98 -4.72
N CYS A 86 0.68 8.56 -3.74
CA CYS A 86 1.04 8.49 -2.33
C CYS A 86 0.34 7.29 -1.70
N SER A 87 1.01 6.60 -0.77
CA SER A 87 0.40 5.53 0.02
C SER A 87 0.66 5.63 1.51
N ILE A 88 -0.16 4.93 2.30
CA ILE A 88 0.11 4.70 3.72
C ILE A 88 -0.57 3.42 4.21
N GLY A 89 0.21 2.56 4.88
CA GLY A 89 -0.30 1.41 5.63
C GLY A 89 -1.20 1.84 6.79
N GLN A 90 -2.36 1.20 6.94
CA GLN A 90 -3.44 1.66 7.84
C GLN A 90 -3.34 1.15 9.28
N SER A 91 -2.27 0.45 9.65
CA SER A 91 -2.08 -0.07 11.01
C SER A 91 -0.60 -0.27 11.34
N ALA A 92 -0.26 -0.30 12.64
CA ALA A 92 1.08 -0.70 13.07
C ALA A 92 1.43 -2.14 12.65
N GLU A 93 0.42 -3.02 12.61
CA GLU A 93 0.57 -4.42 12.19
C GLU A 93 1.04 -4.56 10.74
N TYR A 94 0.60 -3.66 9.85
CA TYR A 94 1.10 -3.58 8.47
C TYR A 94 2.63 -3.48 8.44
N TYR A 95 3.21 -2.54 9.19
CA TYR A 95 4.65 -2.32 9.22
C TYR A 95 5.41 -3.40 10.00
N LYS A 96 4.78 -4.02 11.01
CA LYS A 96 5.32 -5.20 11.70
C LYS A 96 5.40 -6.40 10.74
N ASN A 97 4.35 -6.65 9.96
CA ASN A 97 4.34 -7.74 8.98
C ASN A 97 5.37 -7.53 7.88
N LEU A 98 5.67 -6.29 7.48
CA LEU A 98 6.75 -5.99 6.55
C LEU A 98 8.13 -6.41 7.08
N ASN A 99 8.36 -6.49 8.40
CA ASN A 99 9.63 -6.95 8.97
C ASN A 99 9.87 -8.46 8.78
N ARG A 100 8.88 -9.22 8.30
CA ARG A 100 9.03 -10.61 7.88
C ARG A 100 9.74 -10.73 6.53
N ILE A 101 9.91 -9.62 5.83
CA ILE A 101 10.59 -9.50 4.54
C ILE A 101 12.01 -8.99 4.81
N ALA A 102 13.00 -9.45 4.05
CA ALA A 102 14.35 -8.91 4.18
C ALA A 102 14.36 -7.38 3.95
N PRO A 103 15.12 -6.60 4.76
CA PRO A 103 15.04 -5.13 4.79
C PRO A 103 15.14 -4.44 3.43
N LEU A 104 16.02 -4.93 2.53
CA LEU A 104 16.18 -4.38 1.19
C LEU A 104 14.87 -4.42 0.38
N TYR A 105 14.15 -5.55 0.41
CA TYR A 105 12.89 -5.70 -0.32
C TYR A 105 11.75 -4.92 0.33
N LYS A 106 11.73 -4.84 1.67
CA LYS A 106 10.80 -3.96 2.40
C LYS A 106 10.95 -2.51 1.97
N ASN A 107 12.18 -1.98 1.96
CA ASN A 107 12.44 -0.60 1.57
C ASN A 107 12.10 -0.36 0.10
N THR A 108 12.52 -1.29 -0.78
CA THR A 108 12.16 -1.22 -2.22
C THR A 108 10.64 -1.21 -2.42
N LEU A 109 9.87 -1.96 -1.62
CA LEU A 109 8.41 -2.00 -1.69
C LEU A 109 7.76 -0.70 -1.25
N LEU A 110 8.17 -0.16 -0.10
CA LEU A 110 7.65 1.10 0.41
C LEU A 110 8.00 2.26 -0.53
N GLU A 111 9.20 2.25 -1.12
CA GLU A 111 9.60 3.22 -2.13
C GLU A 111 8.81 3.07 -3.44
N ALA A 112 8.51 1.84 -3.85
CA ALA A 112 7.72 1.54 -5.04
C ALA A 112 6.25 1.97 -4.88
N LEU A 113 5.69 1.83 -3.68
CA LEU A 113 4.33 2.26 -3.35
C LEU A 113 4.22 3.76 -3.03
N ARG A 114 5.35 4.47 -2.95
CA ARG A 114 5.42 5.87 -2.48
C ARG A 114 4.76 6.04 -1.12
N ASP A 115 5.14 5.18 -0.18
CA ASP A 115 4.64 5.23 1.18
C ASP A 115 5.20 6.43 1.94
N ILE A 116 4.35 7.11 2.70
CA ILE A 116 4.72 8.31 3.48
C ILE A 116 5.88 8.04 4.44
N VAL A 117 6.04 6.82 4.97
CA VAL A 117 7.18 6.54 5.86
C VAL A 117 8.52 6.54 5.11
N ALA A 118 8.50 6.20 3.81
CA ALA A 118 9.67 6.22 2.93
C ALA A 118 9.91 7.61 2.32
N TYR A 119 8.84 8.39 2.11
CA TYR A 119 8.87 9.76 1.60
C TYR A 119 8.06 10.70 2.50
N PRO A 120 8.59 11.10 3.68
CA PRO A 120 7.87 11.94 4.63
C PRO A 120 7.41 13.29 4.05
N GLU A 121 8.11 13.81 3.05
CA GLU A 121 7.76 15.03 2.33
C GLU A 121 6.39 14.96 1.63
N LEU A 122 5.89 13.76 1.33
CA LEU A 122 4.57 13.58 0.71
C LEU A 122 3.43 14.09 1.58
N THR A 123 3.62 14.12 2.90
CA THR A 123 2.60 14.65 3.80
C THR A 123 2.37 16.12 3.55
N ALA A 124 3.44 16.92 3.45
CA ALA A 124 3.34 18.35 3.17
C ALA A 124 2.97 18.64 1.70
N LEU A 125 3.25 17.71 0.80
CA LEU A 125 2.91 17.85 -0.62
C LEU A 125 1.42 17.69 -0.90
N TYR A 126 0.71 16.90 -0.09
CA TYR A 126 -0.67 16.51 -0.34
C TYR A 126 -1.63 16.86 0.80
N ASP A 127 -1.21 17.65 1.81
CA ASP A 127 -2.05 18.01 2.95
C ASP A 127 -3.25 18.91 2.59
N ASP A 128 -3.26 19.50 1.40
CA ASP A 128 -4.36 20.28 0.85
C ASP A 128 -5.33 19.45 -0.02
N GLU A 129 -4.98 18.20 -0.34
CA GLU A 129 -5.83 17.32 -1.17
C GLU A 129 -6.90 16.61 -0.34
N ASP A 130 -8.17 16.78 -0.75
CA ASP A 130 -9.31 16.12 -0.11
C ASP A 130 -9.13 14.59 -0.02
N VAL A 131 -8.59 13.95 -1.06
CA VAL A 131 -8.37 12.48 -1.07
C VAL A 131 -7.34 12.08 -0.02
N PHE A 132 -6.33 12.91 0.23
CA PHE A 132 -5.31 12.66 1.24
C PHE A 132 -5.92 12.76 2.64
N CYS A 133 -6.57 13.88 2.94
CA CYS A 133 -7.16 14.12 4.27
C CYS A 133 -8.35 13.20 4.58
N LEU A 134 -9.30 13.07 3.66
CA LEU A 134 -10.57 12.37 3.91
C LEU A 134 -10.48 10.87 3.68
N SER A 135 -9.46 10.38 2.95
CA SER A 135 -9.26 8.95 2.71
C SER A 135 -8.00 8.41 3.39
N LEU A 136 -6.81 8.82 2.96
CA LEU A 136 -5.54 8.24 3.43
C LEU A 136 -5.31 8.47 4.93
N MET A 137 -5.47 9.73 5.35
CA MET A 137 -5.12 10.19 6.69
C MET A 137 -6.28 10.15 7.68
N ARG A 138 -7.49 9.78 7.24
CA ARG A 138 -8.72 9.80 8.05
C ARG A 138 -8.50 9.19 9.44
N ASP A 139 -7.94 7.98 9.46
CA ASP A 139 -7.79 7.20 10.69
C ASP A 139 -6.60 7.69 11.56
N PHE A 140 -5.80 8.63 11.04
CA PHE A 140 -4.64 9.24 11.68
C PHE A 140 -4.89 10.65 12.22
N HIS A 141 -5.89 11.38 11.69
CA HIS A 141 -6.24 12.72 12.17
C HIS A 141 -6.60 12.71 13.67
N GLU A 142 -7.33 11.67 14.09
CA GLU A 142 -7.72 11.47 15.49
C GLU A 142 -6.68 10.65 16.28
N ASN A 143 -5.79 9.93 15.58
CA ASN A 143 -4.80 9.03 16.17
C ASN A 143 -3.36 9.39 15.76
N LYS A 144 -2.89 10.55 16.21
CA LYS A 144 -1.51 10.99 15.97
C LYS A 144 -0.46 10.02 16.54
N GLN A 145 -0.81 9.24 17.56
CA GLN A 145 0.08 8.25 18.16
C GLN A 145 0.40 7.11 17.19
N LEU A 146 -0.58 6.68 16.39
CA LEU A 146 -0.39 5.64 15.38
C LEU A 146 0.64 6.05 14.33
N LEU A 147 0.59 7.30 13.85
CA LEU A 147 1.57 7.78 12.87
C LEU A 147 2.99 7.80 13.44
N ASN A 148 3.13 8.19 14.72
CA ASN A 148 4.43 8.15 15.40
C ASN A 148 4.94 6.70 15.59
N GLU A 149 4.05 5.78 15.99
CA GLU A 149 4.38 4.35 16.13
C GLU A 149 4.85 3.76 14.79
N ILE A 150 4.13 4.02 13.72
CA ILE A 150 4.45 3.54 12.37
C ILE A 150 5.81 4.05 11.90
N ASN A 151 6.08 5.35 12.08
CA ASN A 151 7.37 5.91 11.75
C ASN A 151 8.50 5.25 12.56
N HIS A 152 8.28 5.00 13.85
CA HIS A 152 9.26 4.30 14.69
C HIS A 152 9.51 2.86 14.21
N LEU A 153 8.46 2.09 13.92
CA LEU A 153 8.55 0.72 13.40
C LEU A 153 9.26 0.65 12.04
N TYR A 154 9.09 1.68 11.20
CA TYR A 154 9.81 1.78 9.95
C TYR A 154 11.32 1.98 10.18
N GLN A 155 11.72 2.92 11.05
CA GLN A 155 13.15 3.18 11.33
C GLN A 155 13.87 1.99 11.99
N GLN A 156 13.20 1.24 12.87
CA GLN A 156 13.78 0.04 13.49
C GLN A 156 14.15 -1.06 12.49
N GLY A 157 13.54 -1.06 11.30
CA GLY A 157 13.77 -2.04 10.25
C GLY A 157 14.71 -1.59 9.14
N LYS A 158 15.37 -0.42 9.28
CA LYS A 158 16.43 -0.01 8.34
C LYS A 158 17.73 -0.77 8.66
N PRO A 159 18.51 -1.16 7.63
CA PRO A 159 19.80 -1.82 7.82
C PRO A 159 20.81 -0.92 8.52
#